data_AF-A0A948Z5K4-F1
#
_entry.id   AF-A0A948Z5K4-F1
#
_cell.length_a   1.000
_cell.length_b   1.000
_cell.length_c   1.000
_cell.angle_alpha   90.00
_cell.angle_beta   90.00
_cell.angle_gamma   90.00
#
_symmetry.space_group_name_H-M   'P 1'
#
loop_
_entity.id
_entity.type
_entity.pdbx_description
1 polymer ?
#
loop_
_entity_poly.entity_id
_entity_poly.type
_entity_poly.pdbx_seq_one_letter_code
_entity_poly.pdbx_strand_id
1 'polypeptide(L)'
;NVSKFRSLSNKEEFTSNRSPEDLKNKYEQAASKKFGYWRAEQTDKGFCIFAEKGRWTRLGVYTVHFSIILLLLGGLIGSIFGFEGFVNIPEGETVNSIRLRKTEQMHNLDFEIRCDDFSVSFYETGAPKEFRSTLSIIEDGKSVLKKDIIVNEPLRYKGINLFQSNYGMLPPEKITLNIMSRETGMVYKKKTKIGRPIELPESMGTFVIKDYRNSFNYKSISLGETFIGIFNRKDGDSINIILPLNFASFDKMRKGDLIFSVADFDNRYYTGLQVTSDPGVLVVYSGFTVMIIGCFVTFFMSHKRLCIEVIKTGNKTKVMVVGTANKNKLGMQARVKKFSQNLAKL
;
A
#
# COMPACT_ATOMS: atom_id res chain seq x y z
N ASN A 1 -30.04 44.08 -5.64
CA ASN A 1 -31.49 44.26 -5.78
C ASN A 1 -32.14 44.12 -4.40
N VAL A 2 -32.48 45.26 -3.79
CA VAL A 2 -33.04 45.37 -2.43
C VAL A 2 -34.40 44.69 -2.32
N SER A 3 -35.20 44.65 -3.40
CA SER A 3 -36.54 44.06 -3.38
C SER A 3 -36.53 42.57 -3.00
N LYS A 4 -35.53 41.82 -3.47
CA LYS A 4 -35.31 40.41 -3.10
C LYS A 4 -34.97 40.20 -1.62
N PHE A 5 -34.42 41.22 -0.96
CA PHE A 5 -34.12 41.17 0.47
C PHE A 5 -35.34 41.57 1.31
N ARG A 6 -36.14 42.54 0.86
CA ARG A 6 -37.37 42.96 1.54
C ARG A 6 -38.40 41.82 1.69
N SER A 7 -38.42 40.88 0.75
CA SER A 7 -39.33 39.70 0.80
C SER A 7 -38.85 38.58 1.73
N LEU A 8 -37.65 38.67 2.32
CA LEU A 8 -37.15 37.64 3.22
C LEU A 8 -37.75 37.80 4.62
N SER A 9 -38.09 36.67 5.24
CA SER A 9 -38.65 36.63 6.60
C SER A 9 -37.64 36.93 7.71
N ASN A 10 -36.33 36.77 7.45
CA ASN A 10 -35.28 37.02 8.43
C ASN A 10 -34.81 38.48 8.43
N LYS A 11 -35.69 39.38 8.89
CA LYS A 11 -35.44 40.81 8.97
C LYS A 11 -35.65 41.33 10.38
N GLU A 12 -34.82 42.28 10.76
CA GLU A 12 -34.89 43.03 12.03
C GLU A 12 -35.00 44.51 11.68
N GLU A 13 -35.96 45.20 12.29
CA GLU A 13 -36.25 46.61 12.00
C GLU A 13 -36.14 47.43 13.29
N PHE A 14 -35.50 48.59 13.23
CA PHE A 14 -35.46 49.55 14.33
C PHE A 14 -35.46 50.99 13.81
N THR A 15 -35.67 51.95 14.71
CA THR A 15 -35.65 53.38 14.37
C THR A 15 -34.51 54.08 15.10
N SER A 16 -33.93 55.08 14.45
CA SER A 16 -32.87 55.93 14.98
C SER A 16 -33.25 57.40 14.81
N ASN A 17 -32.82 58.25 15.76
CA ASN A 17 -33.02 59.69 15.69
C ASN A 17 -31.94 60.41 14.85
N ARG A 18 -30.95 59.68 14.34
CA ARG A 18 -29.85 60.23 13.54
C ARG A 18 -30.18 60.23 12.06
N SER A 19 -29.57 61.14 11.29
CA SER A 19 -29.78 61.19 9.84
C SER A 19 -29.18 59.96 9.14
N PRO A 20 -29.69 59.55 7.97
CA PRO A 20 -29.04 58.51 7.17
C PRO A 20 -27.58 58.83 6.86
N GLU A 21 -27.25 60.09 6.60
CA GLU A 21 -25.88 60.54 6.29
C GLU A 21 -24.91 60.26 7.46
N ASP A 22 -25.34 60.52 8.70
CA ASP A 22 -24.53 60.25 9.90
C ASP A 22 -24.29 58.76 10.15
N LEU A 23 -25.23 57.91 9.73
CA LEU A 23 -25.19 56.46 9.95
C LEU A 23 -24.39 55.72 8.87
N LYS A 24 -24.25 56.32 7.68
CA LYS A 24 -23.63 55.68 6.50
C LYS A 24 -22.22 55.16 6.80
N ASN A 25 -21.31 56.04 7.21
CA ASN A 25 -19.92 55.67 7.48
C ASN A 25 -19.80 54.63 8.60
N LYS A 26 -20.64 54.74 9.65
CA LYS A 26 -20.64 53.81 10.79
C LYS A 26 -21.09 52.41 10.38
N TYR A 27 -22.13 52.32 9.55
CA TYR A 27 -22.69 51.05 9.11
C TYR A 27 -21.82 50.39 8.04
N GLU A 28 -21.18 51.16 7.17
CA GLU A 28 -20.16 50.66 6.23
C GLU A 28 -18.98 50.05 6.99
N GLN A 29 -18.46 50.74 8.00
CA GLN A 29 -17.38 50.23 8.84
C GLN A 29 -17.79 48.97 9.63
N ALA A 30 -19.03 48.91 10.11
CA ALA A 30 -19.55 47.73 10.80
C ALA A 30 -19.69 46.52 9.86
N ALA A 31 -20.10 46.76 8.60
CA ALA A 31 -20.23 45.73 7.58
C ALA A 31 -18.85 45.20 7.14
N SER A 32 -17.89 46.10 6.85
CA SER A 32 -16.55 45.74 6.39
C SER A 32 -15.76 44.91 7.40
N LYS A 33 -15.93 45.18 8.71
CA LYS A 33 -15.29 44.38 9.78
C LYS A 33 -15.78 42.93 9.83
N LYS A 34 -17.01 42.64 9.40
CA LYS A 34 -17.62 41.30 9.56
C LYS A 34 -17.73 40.50 8.27
N PHE A 35 -17.74 41.16 7.12
CA PHE A 35 -17.95 40.56 5.80
C PHE A 35 -16.77 40.85 4.87
N GLY A 36 -16.39 39.86 4.05
CA GLY A 36 -15.20 39.96 3.19
C GLY A 36 -15.45 40.79 1.92
N TYR A 37 -16.70 40.94 1.50
CA TYR A 37 -17.10 41.82 0.41
C TYR A 37 -18.29 42.66 0.87
N TRP A 38 -18.28 43.95 0.55
CA TRP A 38 -19.41 44.84 0.80
C TRP A 38 -19.50 45.91 -0.29
N ARG A 39 -20.69 46.46 -0.47
CA ARG A 39 -20.97 47.59 -1.36
C ARG A 39 -22.11 48.43 -0.81
N ALA A 40 -22.02 49.74 -0.94
CA ALA A 40 -23.09 50.66 -0.61
C ALA A 40 -23.71 51.23 -1.89
N GLU A 41 -25.04 51.35 -1.92
CA GLU A 41 -25.82 51.93 -3.01
C GLU A 41 -26.69 53.05 -2.40
N GLN A 42 -26.63 54.26 -2.97
CA GLN A 42 -27.50 55.36 -2.55
C GLN A 42 -28.93 55.12 -3.09
N THR A 43 -29.95 55.49 -2.33
CA THR A 43 -31.36 55.43 -2.75
C THR A 43 -32.00 56.81 -2.56
N ASP A 44 -33.13 57.07 -3.23
CA ASP A 44 -33.82 58.37 -3.18
C ASP A 44 -34.20 58.82 -1.76
N LYS A 45 -34.31 57.86 -0.82
CA LYS A 45 -34.73 58.10 0.57
C LYS A 45 -33.64 57.73 1.59
N GLY A 46 -32.43 57.39 1.17
CA GLY A 46 -31.34 56.97 2.06
C GLY A 46 -30.28 56.12 1.35
N PHE A 47 -29.93 54.96 1.89
CA PHE A 47 -28.92 54.08 1.31
C PHE A 47 -29.13 52.60 1.67
N CYS A 48 -28.48 51.72 0.92
CA CYS A 48 -28.45 50.28 1.15
C CYS A 48 -27.01 49.76 1.15
N ILE A 49 -26.65 48.96 2.15
CA ILE A 49 -25.37 48.25 2.19
C ILE A 49 -25.62 46.77 1.97
N PHE A 50 -25.00 46.20 0.94
CA PHE A 50 -24.95 44.76 0.72
C PHE A 50 -23.60 44.23 1.17
N ALA A 51 -23.60 43.15 1.94
CA ALA A 51 -22.38 42.50 2.40
C ALA A 51 -22.45 40.98 2.24
N GLU A 52 -21.35 40.36 1.82
CA GLU A 52 -21.25 38.92 1.57
C GLU A 52 -20.01 38.32 2.26
N LYS A 53 -20.14 37.08 2.74
CA LYS A 53 -19.03 36.29 3.29
C LYS A 53 -19.14 34.84 2.85
N GLY A 54 -18.01 34.26 2.41
CA GLY A 54 -17.95 32.87 1.99
C GLY A 54 -18.53 32.61 0.60
N ARG A 55 -18.39 33.55 -0.35
CA ARG A 55 -18.84 33.33 -1.75
C ARG A 55 -18.22 32.07 -2.37
N TRP A 56 -16.94 31.84 -2.08
CA TRP A 56 -16.15 30.71 -2.57
C TRP A 56 -16.67 29.34 -2.08
N THR A 57 -17.43 29.27 -0.99
CA THR A 57 -17.94 28.00 -0.46
C THR A 57 -18.94 27.34 -1.40
N ARG A 58 -19.51 28.10 -2.36
CA ARG A 58 -20.32 27.55 -3.44
C ARG A 58 -19.52 26.66 -4.40
N LEU A 59 -18.20 26.88 -4.47
CA LEU A 59 -17.31 26.07 -5.30
C LEU A 59 -17.01 24.69 -4.69
N GLY A 60 -17.33 24.47 -3.40
CA GLY A 60 -17.07 23.21 -2.72
C GLY A 60 -17.67 21.99 -3.44
N VAL A 61 -18.86 22.14 -4.05
CA VAL A 61 -19.49 21.06 -4.83
C VAL A 61 -18.63 20.71 -6.04
N TYR A 62 -18.10 21.69 -6.76
CA TYR A 62 -17.21 21.45 -7.90
C TYR A 62 -15.88 20.83 -7.45
N THR A 63 -15.37 21.22 -6.28
CA THR A 63 -14.19 20.57 -5.67
C THR A 63 -14.42 19.07 -5.42
N VAL A 64 -15.60 18.70 -4.91
CA VAL A 64 -15.98 17.29 -4.74
C VAL A 64 -16.06 16.56 -6.09
N HIS A 65 -16.70 17.14 -7.11
CA HIS A 65 -16.77 16.48 -8.43
C HIS A 65 -15.38 16.32 -9.06
N PHE A 66 -14.53 17.33 -8.94
CA PHE A 66 -13.15 17.27 -9.41
C PHE A 66 -12.35 16.17 -8.69
N SER A 67 -12.57 15.96 -7.39
CA SER A 67 -11.94 14.85 -6.67
C SER A 67 -12.31 13.47 -7.22
N ILE A 68 -13.56 13.27 -7.64
CA ILE A 68 -14.00 12.02 -8.27
C ILE A 68 -13.24 11.80 -9.59
N ILE A 69 -13.07 12.86 -10.39
CA ILE A 69 -12.29 12.79 -11.63
C ILE A 69 -10.84 12.40 -11.33
N LEU A 70 -10.21 12.99 -10.30
CA LEU A 70 -8.85 12.63 -9.89
C LEU A 70 -8.74 11.17 -9.44
N LEU A 71 -9.72 10.66 -8.68
CA LEU A 71 -9.74 9.27 -8.25
C LEU A 71 -9.83 8.30 -9.43
N LEU A 72 -10.73 8.59 -10.38
CA LEU A 72 -10.88 7.79 -11.60
C LEU A 72 -9.63 7.84 -12.48
N LEU A 73 -9.05 9.03 -12.65
CA LEU A 73 -7.82 9.22 -13.41
C LEU A 73 -6.64 8.50 -12.77
N GLY A 74 -6.49 8.58 -11.45
CA GLY A 74 -5.44 7.86 -10.72
C GLY A 74 -5.58 6.35 -10.88
N GLY A 75 -6.80 5.81 -10.74
CA GLY A 75 -7.06 4.39 -10.99
C GLY A 75 -6.79 3.97 -12.44
N LEU A 76 -7.10 4.83 -13.42
CA LEU A 76 -6.80 4.58 -14.83
C LEU A 76 -5.29 4.54 -15.10
N ILE A 77 -4.54 5.49 -14.53
CA ILE A 77 -3.07 5.53 -14.63
C ILE A 77 -2.46 4.27 -14.01
N GLY A 78 -2.90 3.89 -12.80
CA GLY A 78 -2.44 2.68 -12.14
C GLY A 78 -2.76 1.40 -12.92
N SER A 79 -3.93 1.33 -13.55
CA SER A 79 -4.34 0.17 -14.35
C SER A 79 -3.55 0.02 -15.67
N ILE A 80 -3.24 1.13 -16.33
CA ILE A 80 -2.55 1.14 -17.64
C ILE A 80 -1.03 1.03 -17.49
N PHE A 81 -0.45 1.78 -16.54
CA PHE A 81 1.01 1.91 -16.40
C PHE A 81 1.57 1.13 -15.20
N GLY A 82 0.72 0.68 -14.29
CA GLY A 82 1.13 -0.18 -13.19
C GLY A 82 1.26 -1.64 -13.61
N PHE A 83 1.96 -2.40 -12.79
CA PHE A 83 2.11 -3.84 -12.97
C PHE A 83 2.15 -4.57 -11.63
N GLU A 84 1.86 -5.86 -11.70
CA GLU A 84 1.95 -6.79 -10.59
C GLU A 84 2.54 -8.10 -11.12
N GLY A 85 3.50 -8.65 -10.39
CA GLY A 85 4.13 -9.92 -10.72
C GLY A 85 4.73 -10.61 -9.51
N PHE A 86 5.30 -11.78 -9.74
CA PHE A 86 5.90 -12.63 -8.73
C PHE A 86 7.30 -13.05 -9.15
N VAL A 87 8.16 -13.27 -8.16
CA VAL A 87 9.49 -13.85 -8.38
C VAL A 87 9.88 -14.70 -7.17
N ASN A 88 10.53 -15.82 -7.45
CA ASN A 88 11.15 -16.67 -6.43
C ASN A 88 12.66 -16.50 -6.53
N ILE A 89 13.30 -16.12 -5.43
CA ILE A 89 14.74 -15.86 -5.38
C ILE A 89 15.35 -16.83 -4.38
N PRO A 90 16.16 -17.81 -4.84
CA PRO A 90 16.96 -18.63 -3.95
C PRO A 90 17.87 -17.77 -3.07
N GLU A 91 18.09 -18.20 -1.83
CA GLU A 91 19.04 -17.54 -0.94
C GLU A 91 20.44 -17.49 -1.57
N GLY A 92 21.06 -16.32 -1.53
CA GLY A 92 22.35 -16.02 -2.14
C GLY A 92 22.30 -15.64 -3.62
N GLU A 93 21.17 -15.85 -4.30
CA GLU A 93 21.01 -15.59 -5.74
C GLU A 93 20.39 -14.21 -6.03
N THR A 94 20.55 -13.79 -7.29
CA THR A 94 20.11 -12.49 -7.80
C THR A 94 19.22 -12.69 -9.04
N VAL A 95 18.18 -11.86 -9.15
CA VAL A 95 17.27 -11.82 -10.30
C VAL A 95 17.10 -10.39 -10.79
N ASN A 96 16.82 -10.21 -12.08
CA ASN A 96 16.54 -8.92 -12.70
C ASN A 96 15.20 -8.91 -13.45
N SER A 97 14.38 -9.94 -13.27
CA SER A 97 13.10 -10.07 -13.96
C SER A 97 12.07 -10.74 -13.07
N ILE A 98 10.80 -10.42 -13.32
CA ILE A 98 9.65 -10.95 -12.60
C ILE A 98 8.67 -11.57 -13.59
N ARG A 99 7.81 -12.47 -13.10
CA ARG A 99 6.71 -13.02 -13.90
C ARG A 99 5.44 -12.22 -13.66
N LEU A 100 4.89 -11.59 -14.70
CA LEU A 100 3.68 -10.77 -14.59
C LEU A 100 2.46 -11.63 -14.26
N ARG A 101 1.65 -11.19 -13.29
CA ARG A 101 0.45 -11.92 -12.84
C ARG A 101 -0.62 -12.06 -13.92
N LYS A 102 -0.78 -11.04 -14.78
CA LYS A 102 -1.86 -11.00 -15.79
C LYS A 102 -1.52 -11.79 -17.06
N THR A 103 -0.26 -11.79 -17.48
CA THR A 103 0.17 -12.33 -18.78
C THR A 103 1.11 -13.52 -18.66
N GLU A 104 1.60 -13.84 -17.46
CA GLU A 104 2.64 -14.84 -17.20
C GLU A 104 3.97 -14.59 -17.94
N GLN A 105 4.11 -13.45 -18.60
CA GLN A 105 5.33 -13.06 -19.31
C GLN A 105 6.40 -12.59 -18.33
N MET A 106 7.66 -12.81 -18.69
CA MET A 106 8.79 -12.25 -17.96
C MET A 106 8.92 -10.76 -18.27
N HIS A 107 9.03 -9.95 -17.23
CA HIS A 107 9.23 -8.52 -17.29
C HIS A 107 10.57 -8.17 -16.62
N ASN A 108 11.45 -7.52 -17.36
CA ASN A 108 12.75 -7.10 -16.85
C ASN A 108 12.61 -5.83 -16.01
N LEU A 109 13.32 -5.79 -14.89
CA LEU A 109 13.46 -4.62 -14.03
C LEU A 109 14.73 -3.85 -14.39
N ASP A 110 14.73 -2.56 -14.10
CA ASP A 110 15.90 -1.68 -14.32
C ASP A 110 16.97 -1.81 -13.21
N PHE A 111 16.80 -2.77 -12.30
CA PHE A 111 17.71 -3.08 -11.20
C PHE A 111 17.61 -4.56 -10.88
N GLU A 112 18.60 -5.08 -10.14
CA GLU A 112 18.61 -6.45 -9.69
C GLU A 112 18.18 -6.55 -8.22
N ILE A 113 17.52 -7.66 -7.88
CA ILE A 113 17.09 -8.01 -6.54
C ILE A 113 17.88 -9.24 -6.12
N ARG A 114 18.63 -9.14 -5.04
CA ARG A 114 19.35 -10.24 -4.43
C ARG A 114 18.71 -10.63 -3.10
N CYS A 115 18.50 -11.92 -2.90
CA CYS A 115 18.19 -12.47 -1.58
C CYS A 115 19.51 -12.75 -0.86
N ASP A 116 19.89 -11.91 0.09
CA ASP A 116 21.14 -12.10 0.84
C ASP A 116 21.02 -13.21 1.89
N ASP A 117 19.85 -13.31 2.53
CA ASP A 117 19.56 -14.26 3.60
C ASP A 117 18.04 -14.47 3.71
N PHE A 118 17.62 -15.68 4.09
CA PHE A 118 16.22 -16.00 4.34
C PHE A 118 16.08 -16.83 5.61
N SER A 119 15.21 -16.42 6.52
CA SER A 119 14.94 -17.14 7.76
C SER A 119 13.45 -17.25 8.07
N VAL A 120 13.10 -18.38 8.67
CA VAL A 120 11.76 -18.66 9.20
C VAL A 120 11.89 -18.98 10.68
N SER A 121 11.18 -18.24 11.52
CA SER A 121 11.01 -18.59 12.93
C SER A 121 9.63 -19.20 13.14
N PHE A 122 9.52 -20.15 14.07
CA PHE A 122 8.26 -20.82 14.42
C PHE A 122 7.95 -20.58 15.90
N TYR A 123 6.66 -20.56 16.24
CA TYR A 123 6.21 -20.66 17.63
C TYR A 123 6.47 -22.07 18.17
N GLU A 124 6.44 -22.24 19.49
CA GLU A 124 6.54 -23.56 20.14
C GLU A 124 5.46 -24.54 19.67
N THR A 125 4.31 -24.02 19.22
CA THR A 125 3.21 -24.78 18.62
C THR A 125 3.52 -25.34 17.23
N GLY A 126 4.66 -24.98 16.63
CA GLY A 126 5.05 -25.33 15.27
C GLY A 126 4.46 -24.43 14.18
N ALA A 127 3.63 -23.44 14.54
CA ALA A 127 3.11 -22.47 13.58
C ALA A 127 4.22 -21.46 13.18
N PRO A 128 4.33 -21.05 11.90
CA PRO A 128 5.27 -20.01 11.50
C PRO A 128 5.01 -18.69 12.25
N LYS A 129 6.05 -18.13 12.84
CA LYS A 129 6.03 -16.88 13.61
C LYS A 129 6.45 -15.70 12.76
N GLU A 130 7.55 -15.82 12.02
CA GLU A 130 8.07 -14.74 11.20
C GLU A 130 8.78 -15.31 9.96
N PHE A 131 8.52 -14.71 8.81
CA PHE A 131 9.26 -14.90 7.58
C PHE A 131 10.07 -13.63 7.33
N ARG A 132 11.39 -13.76 7.29
CA ARG A 132 12.30 -12.64 7.12
C ARG A 132 13.20 -12.90 5.93
N SER A 133 13.21 -11.96 4.99
CA SER A 133 14.19 -11.95 3.90
C SER A 133 15.06 -10.71 4.01
N THR A 134 16.37 -10.89 3.96
CA THR A 134 17.31 -9.78 3.79
C THR A 134 17.51 -9.56 2.30
N LEU A 135 17.03 -8.43 1.77
CA LEU A 135 17.11 -8.12 0.35
C LEU A 135 18.10 -6.99 0.09
N SER A 136 18.90 -7.16 -0.96
CA SER A 136 19.71 -6.09 -1.56
C SER A 136 19.19 -5.72 -2.94
N ILE A 137 19.04 -4.43 -3.19
CA ILE A 137 18.85 -3.87 -4.52
C ILE A 137 20.22 -3.52 -5.08
N ILE A 138 20.49 -4.00 -6.30
CA ILE A 138 21.78 -3.83 -6.97
C ILE A 138 21.56 -3.02 -8.26
N GLU A 139 22.35 -1.97 -8.43
CA GLU A 139 22.43 -1.17 -9.66
C GLU A 139 23.90 -1.02 -10.05
N ASP A 140 24.20 -1.20 -11.34
CA ASP A 140 25.57 -1.12 -11.88
C ASP A 140 26.59 -1.96 -11.09
N GLY A 141 26.16 -3.13 -10.61
CA GLY A 141 26.96 -4.05 -9.81
C GLY A 141 27.20 -3.64 -8.35
N LYS A 142 26.56 -2.56 -7.86
CA LYS A 142 26.69 -2.07 -6.48
C LYS A 142 25.38 -2.22 -5.73
N SER A 143 25.44 -2.69 -4.48
CA SER A 143 24.28 -2.67 -3.58
C SER A 143 23.96 -1.22 -3.19
N VAL A 144 22.81 -0.73 -3.65
CA VAL A 144 22.34 0.64 -3.41
C VAL A 144 21.37 0.73 -2.22
N LEU A 145 20.72 -0.38 -1.88
CA LEU A 145 19.81 -0.48 -0.77
C LEU A 145 19.84 -1.90 -0.23
N LYS A 146 19.98 -2.04 1.09
CA LYS A 146 19.83 -3.32 1.80
C LYS A 146 18.78 -3.16 2.88
N LYS A 147 17.81 -4.07 2.93
CA LYS A 147 16.71 -4.01 3.89
C LYS A 147 16.16 -5.40 4.21
N ASP A 148 15.93 -5.64 5.49
CA ASP A 148 15.12 -6.76 5.96
C ASP A 148 13.65 -6.49 5.69
N ILE A 149 12.98 -7.43 5.04
CA ILE A 149 11.53 -7.41 4.87
C ILE A 149 10.89 -8.55 5.63
N ILE A 150 9.72 -8.25 6.18
CA ILE A 150 8.81 -9.21 6.81
C ILE A 150 7.42 -9.03 6.24
N VAL A 151 6.48 -9.90 6.61
CA VAL A 151 5.08 -9.79 6.19
C VAL A 151 4.53 -8.41 6.58
N ASN A 152 3.85 -7.75 5.63
CA ASN A 152 3.31 -6.38 5.74
C ASN A 152 4.34 -5.24 5.85
N GLU A 153 5.64 -5.51 5.82
CA GLU A 153 6.69 -4.50 5.78
C GLU A 153 7.50 -4.56 4.47
N PRO A 154 6.97 -3.97 3.38
CA PRO A 154 7.62 -4.08 2.08
C PRO A 154 8.93 -3.27 1.99
N LEU A 155 9.79 -3.68 1.06
CA LEU A 155 10.85 -2.84 0.53
C LEU A 155 10.27 -2.01 -0.61
N ARG A 156 10.49 -0.68 -0.57
CA ARG A 156 10.03 0.24 -1.62
C ARG A 156 11.24 0.88 -2.28
N TYR A 157 11.30 0.81 -3.60
CA TYR A 157 12.40 1.36 -4.37
C TYR A 157 11.95 1.74 -5.78
N LYS A 158 12.26 2.97 -6.23
CA LYS A 158 11.88 3.52 -7.56
C LYS A 158 10.40 3.32 -7.94
N GLY A 159 9.49 3.48 -6.99
CA GLY A 159 8.03 3.29 -7.20
C GLY A 159 7.56 1.83 -7.24
N ILE A 160 8.48 0.88 -7.11
CA ILE A 160 8.20 -0.56 -6.98
C ILE A 160 8.17 -0.95 -5.50
N ASN A 161 7.22 -1.81 -5.15
CA ASN A 161 7.06 -2.42 -3.84
C ASN A 161 7.35 -3.91 -3.94
N LEU A 162 8.19 -4.41 -3.04
CA LEU A 162 8.49 -5.83 -2.87
C LEU A 162 7.86 -6.31 -1.56
N PHE A 163 6.87 -7.18 -1.69
CA PHE A 163 6.16 -7.80 -0.57
C PHE A 163 6.58 -9.25 -0.43
N GLN A 164 6.80 -9.69 0.80
CA GLN A 164 6.93 -11.12 1.11
C GLN A 164 5.60 -11.82 0.80
N SER A 165 5.61 -12.81 -0.09
CA SER A 165 4.38 -13.51 -0.51
C SER A 165 4.38 -14.99 -0.14
N ASN A 166 5.51 -15.68 -0.31
CA ASN A 166 5.66 -17.09 0.04
C ASN A 166 7.13 -17.46 0.26
N TYR A 167 7.42 -18.74 0.50
CA TYR A 167 8.75 -19.33 0.49
C TYR A 167 8.65 -20.81 0.13
N GLY A 168 9.79 -21.44 -0.11
CA GLY A 168 9.83 -22.89 -0.24
C GLY A 168 11.25 -23.44 -0.17
N MET A 169 11.33 -24.77 -0.05
CA MET A 169 12.60 -25.48 -0.10
C MET A 169 13.01 -25.74 -1.54
N LEU A 170 14.30 -25.62 -1.80
CA LEU A 170 14.94 -26.06 -3.03
C LEU A 170 15.64 -27.39 -2.80
N PRO A 171 15.84 -28.19 -3.86
CA PRO A 171 16.70 -29.35 -3.77
C PRO A 171 18.09 -28.95 -3.23
N PRO A 172 18.62 -29.71 -2.25
CA PRO A 172 19.98 -29.51 -1.76
C PRO A 172 20.99 -29.65 -2.89
N GLU A 173 22.01 -28.79 -2.88
CA GLU A 173 23.04 -28.78 -3.90
C GLU A 173 24.23 -29.65 -3.47
N LYS A 174 24.58 -29.63 -2.19
CA LYS A 174 25.71 -30.34 -1.59
C LYS A 174 25.19 -31.43 -0.66
N ILE A 175 25.61 -32.66 -0.92
CA ILE A 175 25.16 -33.84 -0.20
C ILE A 175 26.38 -34.62 0.25
N THR A 176 26.41 -35.02 1.52
CA THR A 176 27.41 -35.93 2.05
C THR A 176 26.79 -37.30 2.23
N LEU A 177 27.34 -38.29 1.53
CA LEU A 177 26.94 -39.70 1.63
C LEU A 177 27.84 -40.45 2.59
N ASN A 178 27.26 -41.33 3.40
CA ASN A 178 27.94 -42.42 4.08
C ASN A 178 27.76 -43.69 3.25
N ILE A 179 28.88 -44.29 2.83
CA ILE A 179 28.93 -45.53 2.05
C ILE A 179 29.66 -46.56 2.91
N MET A 180 28.95 -47.57 3.41
CA MET A 180 29.52 -48.61 4.26
C MET A 180 29.76 -49.89 3.45
N SER A 181 30.99 -50.39 3.44
CA SER A 181 31.30 -51.72 2.89
C SER A 181 30.89 -52.79 3.89
N ARG A 182 30.09 -53.77 3.45
CA ARG A 182 29.63 -54.88 4.28
C ARG A 182 30.73 -55.88 4.56
N GLU A 183 31.68 -56.03 3.62
CA GLU A 183 32.80 -56.96 3.75
C GLU A 183 33.83 -56.47 4.78
N THR A 184 34.25 -55.20 4.66
CA THR A 184 35.30 -54.63 5.50
C THR A 184 34.77 -53.91 6.74
N GLY A 185 33.48 -53.56 6.76
CA GLY A 185 32.87 -52.71 7.79
C GLY A 185 33.27 -51.24 7.72
N MET A 186 34.11 -50.85 6.75
CA MET A 186 34.58 -49.46 6.61
C MET A 186 33.47 -48.53 6.12
N VAL A 187 33.42 -47.31 6.68
CA VAL A 187 32.49 -46.25 6.28
C VAL A 187 33.25 -45.14 5.55
N TYR A 188 32.88 -44.90 4.31
CA TYR A 188 33.45 -43.88 3.45
C TYR A 188 32.50 -42.69 3.34
N LYS A 189 32.98 -41.50 3.68
CA LYS A 189 32.25 -40.24 3.48
C LYS A 189 32.59 -39.63 2.13
N LYS A 190 31.59 -39.36 1.30
CA LYS A 190 31.77 -38.71 0.00
C LYS A 190 30.82 -37.53 -0.15
N LYS A 191 31.38 -36.35 -0.43
CA LYS A 191 30.62 -35.16 -0.80
C LYS A 191 30.32 -35.21 -2.30
N THR A 192 29.07 -34.95 -2.67
CA THR A 192 28.61 -34.94 -4.07
C THR A 192 27.49 -33.90 -4.26
N LYS A 193 27.01 -33.79 -5.50
CA LYS A 193 25.86 -32.99 -5.91
C LYS A 193 24.89 -33.86 -6.71
N ILE A 194 23.63 -33.44 -6.82
CA ILE A 194 22.67 -34.09 -7.72
C ILE A 194 23.20 -34.07 -9.16
N GLY A 195 23.09 -35.20 -9.86
CA GLY A 195 23.56 -35.38 -11.24
C GLY A 195 25.06 -35.65 -11.39
N ARG A 196 25.88 -35.44 -10.36
CA ARG A 196 27.33 -35.68 -10.42
C ARG A 196 27.67 -37.13 -10.00
N PRO A 197 28.21 -37.97 -10.89
CA PRO A 197 28.67 -39.29 -10.52
C PRO A 197 29.92 -39.21 -9.63
N ILE A 198 30.00 -40.12 -8.65
CA ILE A 198 31.16 -40.33 -7.79
C ILE A 198 31.66 -41.75 -7.94
N GLU A 199 32.98 -41.92 -7.89
CA GLU A 199 33.60 -43.25 -7.79
C GLU A 199 33.42 -43.82 -6.39
N LEU A 200 33.06 -45.10 -6.36
CA LEU A 200 32.84 -45.84 -5.14
C LEU A 200 34.15 -46.46 -4.62
N PRO A 201 34.26 -46.62 -3.29
CA PRO A 201 35.39 -47.32 -2.69
C PRO A 201 35.54 -48.73 -3.23
N GLU A 202 36.73 -49.31 -3.07
CA GLU A 202 37.01 -50.70 -3.42
C GLU A 202 36.79 -51.02 -4.93
N SER A 203 36.81 -49.99 -5.79
CA SER A 203 36.55 -50.10 -7.24
C SER A 203 35.19 -50.75 -7.57
N MET A 204 34.19 -50.56 -6.71
CA MET A 204 32.86 -51.17 -6.80
C MET A 204 31.94 -50.54 -7.86
N GLY A 205 32.40 -49.49 -8.56
CA GLY A 205 31.65 -48.81 -9.62
C GLY A 205 31.43 -47.33 -9.34
N THR A 206 30.29 -46.78 -9.78
CA THR A 206 29.94 -45.37 -9.59
C THR A 206 28.56 -45.20 -8.97
N PHE A 207 28.37 -44.12 -8.24
CA PHE A 207 27.07 -43.73 -7.71
C PHE A 207 26.72 -42.31 -8.12
N VAL A 208 25.48 -42.08 -8.53
CA VAL A 208 24.97 -40.74 -8.84
C VAL A 208 23.63 -40.53 -8.17
N ILE A 209 23.47 -39.40 -7.49
CA ILE A 209 22.16 -38.98 -6.99
C ILE A 209 21.39 -38.41 -8.18
N LYS A 210 20.25 -39.00 -8.52
CA LYS A 210 19.44 -38.61 -9.68
C LYS A 210 18.33 -37.65 -9.33
N ASP A 211 17.71 -37.84 -8.18
CA ASP A 211 16.48 -37.14 -7.82
C ASP A 211 16.40 -36.88 -6.31
N TYR A 212 15.63 -35.86 -5.94
CA TYR A 212 15.29 -35.51 -4.57
C TYR A 212 13.80 -35.23 -4.49
N ARG A 213 13.13 -35.83 -3.50
CA ARG A 213 11.68 -35.69 -3.31
C ARG A 213 11.37 -35.30 -1.88
N ASN A 214 10.58 -34.23 -1.73
CA ASN A 214 10.10 -33.77 -0.42
C ASN A 214 9.15 -34.78 0.25
N SER A 215 8.50 -35.63 -0.55
CA SER A 215 7.67 -36.73 -0.07
C SER A 215 7.82 -37.93 -0.99
N PHE A 216 8.14 -39.09 -0.41
CA PHE A 216 8.26 -40.35 -1.12
C PHE A 216 7.54 -41.46 -0.35
N ASN A 217 6.64 -42.15 -1.04
CA ASN A 217 5.97 -43.32 -0.49
C ASN A 217 6.63 -44.58 -1.05
N TYR A 218 7.08 -45.45 -0.15
CA TYR A 218 7.54 -46.79 -0.50
C TYR A 218 6.49 -47.80 -0.05
N LYS A 219 5.81 -48.41 -1.02
CA LYS A 219 4.59 -49.19 -0.78
C LYS A 219 3.55 -48.29 -0.06
N SER A 220 3.02 -48.72 1.09
CA SER A 220 2.04 -47.98 1.89
C SER A 220 2.67 -47.14 3.01
N ILE A 221 4.00 -46.98 3.03
CA ILE A 221 4.72 -46.24 4.08
C ILE A 221 5.27 -44.96 3.48
N SER A 222 4.96 -43.82 4.11
CA SER A 222 5.59 -42.55 3.77
C SER A 222 6.98 -42.48 4.40
N LEU A 223 8.00 -42.34 3.55
CA LEU A 223 9.38 -42.19 3.97
C LEU A 223 9.79 -40.71 4.15
N GLY A 224 8.91 -39.78 3.78
CA GLY A 224 9.18 -38.35 3.82
C GLY A 224 10.22 -37.92 2.77
N GLU A 225 11.07 -36.98 3.14
CA GLU A 225 12.15 -36.47 2.29
C GLU A 225 13.14 -37.59 1.92
N THR A 226 13.37 -37.78 0.63
CA THR A 226 14.09 -38.94 0.11
C THR A 226 14.92 -38.58 -1.11
N PHE A 227 16.19 -38.97 -1.09
CA PHE A 227 17.03 -38.98 -2.29
C PHE A 227 16.91 -40.30 -3.03
N ILE A 228 17.01 -40.24 -4.35
CA ILE A 228 17.06 -41.42 -5.22
C ILE A 228 18.39 -41.37 -5.97
N GLY A 229 19.20 -42.40 -5.80
CA GLY A 229 20.45 -42.56 -6.53
C GLY A 229 20.46 -43.80 -7.40
N ILE A 230 21.40 -43.82 -8.35
CA ILE A 230 21.70 -44.99 -9.17
C ILE A 230 23.10 -45.45 -8.83
N PHE A 231 23.21 -46.69 -8.41
CA PHE A 231 24.47 -47.41 -8.25
C PHE A 231 24.74 -48.19 -9.54
N ASN A 232 25.73 -47.75 -10.31
CA ASN A 232 26.25 -48.48 -11.47
C ASN A 232 27.41 -49.35 -11.00
N ARG A 233 27.21 -50.67 -11.00
CA ARG A 233 28.23 -51.65 -10.65
C ARG A 233 29.23 -51.81 -11.78
N LYS A 234 30.41 -52.35 -11.45
CA LYS A 234 31.48 -52.61 -12.42
C LYS A 234 31.14 -53.71 -13.43
N ASP A 235 30.25 -54.63 -13.06
CA ASP A 235 29.73 -55.71 -13.91
C ASP A 235 28.74 -55.22 -15.00
N GLY A 236 28.34 -53.94 -14.96
CA GLY A 236 27.45 -53.32 -15.93
C GLY A 236 26.00 -53.14 -15.43
N ASP A 237 25.64 -53.74 -14.30
CA ASP A 237 24.30 -53.62 -13.74
C ASP A 237 24.09 -52.28 -13.03
N SER A 238 22.87 -51.73 -13.14
CA SER A 238 22.48 -50.47 -12.49
C SER A 238 21.32 -50.69 -11.54
N ILE A 239 21.44 -50.22 -10.30
CA ILE A 239 20.46 -50.42 -9.23
C ILE A 239 20.01 -49.08 -8.68
N ASN A 240 18.69 -48.89 -8.57
CA ASN A 240 18.11 -47.74 -7.88
C ASN A 240 18.24 -47.90 -6.36
N ILE A 241 18.79 -46.88 -5.71
CA ILE A 241 18.99 -46.82 -4.27
C ILE A 241 18.12 -45.70 -3.71
N ILE A 242 17.27 -46.07 -2.75
CA ILE A 242 16.34 -45.15 -2.07
C ILE A 242 16.97 -44.75 -0.74
N LEU A 243 17.15 -43.44 -0.54
CA LEU A 243 17.86 -42.87 0.59
C LEU A 243 16.96 -41.89 1.36
N PRO A 244 16.04 -42.40 2.18
CA PRO A 244 15.15 -41.57 2.99
C PRO A 244 15.91 -40.92 4.15
N LEU A 245 15.69 -39.62 4.37
CA LEU A 245 16.44 -38.83 5.36
C LEU A 245 16.14 -39.24 6.80
N ASN A 246 14.88 -39.58 7.08
CA ASN A 246 14.45 -40.00 8.41
C ASN A 246 14.77 -41.48 8.72
N PHE A 247 15.28 -42.23 7.75
CA PHE A 247 15.56 -43.66 7.90
C PHE A 247 16.94 -44.03 7.33
N ALA A 248 18.01 -43.53 7.95
CA ALA A 248 19.38 -43.75 7.49
C ALA A 248 19.79 -45.24 7.34
N SER A 249 19.11 -46.16 8.01
CA SER A 249 19.36 -47.61 7.90
C SER A 249 18.55 -48.30 6.78
N PHE A 250 17.75 -47.58 6.00
CA PHE A 250 16.81 -48.15 5.03
C PHE A 250 17.49 -49.06 4.00
N ASP A 251 18.61 -48.62 3.40
CA ASP A 251 19.32 -49.41 2.38
C ASP A 251 19.93 -50.71 2.93
N LYS A 252 20.09 -50.87 4.25
CA LYS A 252 20.56 -52.13 4.86
C LYS A 252 19.65 -53.31 4.51
N MET A 253 18.36 -53.05 4.29
CA MET A 253 17.36 -54.06 3.94
C MET A 253 17.59 -54.69 2.57
N ARG A 254 18.27 -53.98 1.66
CA ARG A 254 18.62 -54.49 0.32
C ARG A 254 19.64 -55.64 0.37
N LYS A 255 20.40 -55.75 1.46
CA LYS A 255 21.48 -56.73 1.64
C LYS A 255 22.58 -56.66 0.57
N GLY A 256 22.83 -55.48 0.02
CA GLY A 256 23.95 -55.26 -0.91
C GLY A 256 25.32 -55.17 -0.24
N ASP A 257 26.35 -55.25 -1.07
CA ASP A 257 27.77 -55.21 -0.67
C ASP A 257 28.17 -53.84 -0.12
N LEU A 258 27.64 -52.79 -0.74
CA LEU A 258 27.70 -51.41 -0.23
C LEU A 258 26.33 -51.00 0.29
N ILE A 259 26.33 -50.31 1.44
CA ILE A 259 25.14 -49.72 2.06
C ILE A 259 25.28 -48.20 2.00
N PHE A 260 24.27 -47.54 1.46
CA PHE A 260 24.25 -46.10 1.26
C PHE A 260 23.32 -45.41 2.27
N SER A 261 23.72 -44.23 2.76
CA SER A 261 22.89 -43.36 3.58
C SER A 261 23.32 -41.90 3.42
N VAL A 262 22.41 -40.96 3.69
CA VAL A 262 22.74 -39.52 3.71
C VAL A 262 23.25 -39.16 5.08
N ALA A 263 24.42 -38.55 5.15
CA ALA A 263 25.07 -38.12 6.38
C ALA A 263 24.75 -36.67 6.71
N ASP A 264 24.75 -35.80 5.70
CA ASP A 264 24.56 -34.35 5.83
C ASP A 264 24.19 -33.74 4.47
N PHE A 265 23.50 -32.62 4.45
CA PHE A 265 23.11 -31.89 3.24
C PHE A 265 22.82 -30.42 3.54
N ASP A 266 22.93 -29.56 2.52
CA ASP A 266 22.61 -28.13 2.67
C ASP A 266 21.11 -27.87 2.51
N ASN A 267 20.47 -27.30 3.53
CA ASN A 267 19.12 -26.77 3.40
C ASN A 267 19.15 -25.50 2.56
N ARG A 268 18.45 -25.50 1.43
CA ARG A 268 18.31 -24.34 0.56
C ARG A 268 16.86 -23.89 0.53
N TYR A 269 16.65 -22.59 0.70
CA TYR A 269 15.33 -21.97 0.59
C TYR A 269 15.31 -20.95 -0.54
N TYR A 270 14.11 -20.66 -1.03
CA TYR A 270 13.83 -19.47 -1.80
C TYR A 270 12.81 -18.60 -1.07
N THR A 271 12.94 -17.29 -1.26
CA THR A 271 11.93 -16.33 -0.88
C THR A 271 11.05 -16.01 -2.08
N GLY A 272 9.74 -16.09 -1.90
CA GLY A 272 8.74 -15.69 -2.88
C GLY A 272 8.32 -14.25 -2.62
N LEU A 273 8.48 -13.40 -3.62
CA LEU A 273 8.15 -11.99 -3.56
C LEU A 273 7.04 -11.65 -4.53
N GLN A 274 6.10 -10.81 -4.08
CA GLN A 274 5.17 -10.10 -4.95
C GLN A 274 5.74 -8.71 -5.22
N VAL A 275 5.85 -8.38 -6.49
CA VAL A 275 6.44 -7.13 -6.99
C VAL A 275 5.34 -6.31 -7.63
N THR A 276 5.10 -5.10 -7.12
CA THR A 276 4.04 -4.22 -7.63
C THR A 276 4.55 -2.82 -7.89
N SER A 277 4.03 -2.19 -8.94
CA SER A 277 4.21 -0.78 -9.23
C SER A 277 2.85 -0.18 -9.55
N ASP A 278 2.50 0.91 -8.86
CA ASP A 278 1.28 1.66 -9.13
C ASP A 278 1.58 3.18 -9.14
N PRO A 279 1.84 3.76 -10.33
CA PRO A 279 2.10 5.19 -10.46
C PRO A 279 0.85 6.06 -10.20
N GLY A 280 -0.35 5.46 -10.19
CA GLY A 280 -1.62 6.14 -9.98
C GLY A 280 -1.92 6.48 -8.52
N VAL A 281 -1.26 5.80 -7.56
CA VAL A 281 -1.54 5.93 -6.11
C VAL A 281 -1.47 7.38 -5.61
N LEU A 282 -0.47 8.15 -6.05
CA LEU A 282 -0.33 9.54 -5.64
C LEU A 282 -1.50 10.42 -6.13
N VAL A 283 -1.97 10.17 -7.36
CA VAL A 283 -3.12 10.88 -7.92
C VAL A 283 -4.39 10.50 -7.15
N VAL A 284 -4.57 9.22 -6.81
CA VAL A 284 -5.67 8.75 -5.98
C VAL A 284 -5.67 9.43 -4.60
N TYR A 285 -4.51 9.47 -3.90
CA TYR A 285 -4.41 10.15 -2.61
C TYR A 285 -4.66 11.66 -2.71
N SER A 286 -4.24 12.31 -3.79
CA SER A 286 -4.59 13.71 -4.04
C SER A 286 -6.10 13.87 -4.20
N GLY A 287 -6.77 12.97 -4.92
CA GLY A 287 -8.22 12.92 -5.05
C GLY A 287 -8.91 12.79 -3.70
N PHE A 288 -8.51 11.84 -2.87
CA PHE A 288 -9.06 11.68 -1.51
C PHE A 288 -8.89 12.94 -0.65
N THR A 289 -7.73 13.57 -0.71
CA THR A 289 -7.46 14.81 0.04
C THR A 289 -8.37 15.94 -0.42
N VAL A 290 -8.49 16.14 -1.73
CA VAL A 290 -9.38 17.15 -2.33
C VAL A 290 -10.84 16.86 -1.99
N MET A 291 -11.24 15.59 -1.95
CA MET A 291 -12.59 15.17 -1.56
C MET A 291 -12.90 15.57 -0.12
N ILE A 292 -12.00 15.28 0.83
CA ILE A 292 -12.16 15.64 2.25
C ILE A 292 -12.33 17.16 2.39
N ILE A 293 -11.47 17.94 1.73
CA ILE A 293 -11.55 19.42 1.74
C ILE A 293 -12.86 19.89 1.10
N GLY A 294 -13.23 19.37 -0.05
CA GLY A 294 -14.46 19.72 -0.76
C GLY A 294 -15.72 19.42 0.05
N CYS A 295 -15.78 18.25 0.69
CA CYS A 295 -16.85 17.86 1.61
C CYS A 295 -16.89 18.80 2.82
N PHE A 296 -15.74 19.12 3.42
CA PHE A 296 -15.69 20.04 4.56
C PHE A 296 -16.25 21.43 4.19
N VAL A 297 -15.78 22.00 3.08
CA VAL A 297 -16.26 23.29 2.57
C VAL A 297 -17.75 23.24 2.27
N THR A 298 -18.19 22.15 1.62
CA THR A 298 -19.60 21.99 1.25
C THR A 298 -20.47 21.90 2.49
N PHE A 299 -20.19 21.01 3.44
CA PHE A 299 -21.10 20.75 4.56
C PHE A 299 -21.00 21.76 5.71
N PHE A 300 -19.80 22.23 6.04
CA PHE A 300 -19.58 23.03 7.25
C PHE A 300 -19.48 24.53 6.98
N MET A 301 -19.25 24.94 5.73
CA MET A 301 -19.17 26.37 5.39
C MET A 301 -20.44 26.86 4.70
N SER A 302 -20.77 28.13 4.95
CA SER A 302 -21.98 28.76 4.42
C SER A 302 -21.65 30.10 3.79
N HIS A 303 -22.24 30.33 2.62
CA HIS A 303 -22.29 31.63 1.99
C HIS A 303 -23.39 32.45 2.67
N LYS A 304 -23.00 33.54 3.30
CA LYS A 304 -23.85 34.47 4.05
C LYS A 304 -23.94 35.79 3.30
N ARG A 305 -25.14 36.34 3.21
CA ARG A 305 -25.46 37.63 2.61
C ARG A 305 -26.25 38.48 3.59
N LEU A 306 -25.94 39.75 3.64
CA LEU A 306 -26.58 40.75 4.49
C LEU A 306 -26.97 41.95 3.62
N CYS A 307 -28.12 42.54 3.91
CA CYS A 307 -28.52 43.83 3.41
C CYS A 307 -28.92 44.71 4.61
N ILE A 308 -28.38 45.91 4.66
CA ILE A 308 -28.76 46.96 5.62
C ILE A 308 -29.41 48.05 4.79
N GLU A 309 -30.72 48.25 4.95
CA GLU A 309 -31.45 49.32 4.28
C GLU A 309 -31.76 50.41 5.30
N VAL A 310 -31.41 51.65 4.96
CA VAL A 310 -31.60 52.83 5.80
C VAL A 310 -32.43 53.84 5.03
N ILE A 311 -33.59 54.20 5.57
CA ILE A 311 -34.57 55.07 4.92
C ILE A 311 -34.98 56.19 5.90
N LYS A 312 -34.98 57.43 5.43
CA LYS A 312 -35.54 58.57 6.16
C LYS A 312 -37.08 58.52 6.13
N THR A 313 -37.71 58.55 7.30
CA THR A 313 -39.16 58.55 7.48
C THR A 313 -39.56 59.68 8.43
N GLY A 314 -39.89 60.85 7.87
CA GLY A 314 -40.15 62.06 8.65
C GLY A 314 -38.89 62.52 9.40
N ASN A 315 -39.02 62.72 10.72
CA ASN A 315 -37.91 63.12 11.61
C ASN A 315 -37.08 61.94 12.15
N LYS A 316 -37.39 60.70 11.75
CA LYS A 316 -36.68 59.50 12.20
C LYS A 316 -36.11 58.73 11.01
N THR A 317 -35.10 57.93 11.27
CA THR A 317 -34.49 57.03 10.29
C THR A 317 -34.87 55.59 10.61
N LYS A 318 -35.49 54.91 9.65
CA LYS A 318 -35.81 53.48 9.76
C LYS A 318 -34.65 52.66 9.21
N VAL A 319 -34.18 51.70 9.99
CA VAL A 319 -33.11 50.77 9.61
C VAL A 319 -33.68 49.37 9.57
N MET A 320 -33.51 48.69 8.44
CA MET A 320 -33.84 47.28 8.26
C MET A 320 -32.55 46.50 8.02
N VAL A 321 -32.31 45.48 8.84
CA VAL A 321 -31.20 44.54 8.68
C VAL A 321 -31.78 43.20 8.32
N VAL A 322 -31.41 42.69 7.15
CA VAL A 322 -31.93 41.41 6.64
C VAL A 322 -30.78 40.56 6.15
N GLY A 323 -30.82 39.27 6.49
CA GLY A 323 -29.74 38.36 6.16
C GLY A 323 -30.24 37.01 5.69
N THR A 324 -29.49 36.41 4.76
CA THR A 324 -29.74 35.07 4.27
C THR A 324 -28.44 34.28 4.24
N ALA A 325 -28.55 32.98 4.47
CA ALA A 325 -27.45 32.04 4.32
C ALA A 325 -27.95 30.82 3.56
N ASN A 326 -27.10 30.27 2.69
CA ASN A 326 -27.44 29.04 1.97
C ASN A 326 -27.60 27.83 2.89
N LYS A 327 -26.95 27.85 4.07
CA LYS A 327 -27.00 26.81 5.11
C LYS A 327 -27.08 27.47 6.50
N ASN A 328 -27.58 26.73 7.49
CA ASN A 328 -27.76 27.21 8.87
C ASN A 328 -28.57 28.53 8.95
N LYS A 329 -29.83 28.49 8.50
CA LYS A 329 -30.72 29.66 8.48
C LYS A 329 -30.97 30.23 9.90
N LEU A 330 -31.14 29.37 10.91
CA LEU A 330 -31.33 29.76 12.31
C LEU A 330 -30.11 30.51 12.87
N GLY A 331 -28.89 30.00 12.61
CA GLY A 331 -27.67 30.69 13.00
C GLY A 331 -27.50 32.05 12.31
N MET A 332 -27.98 32.19 11.07
CA MET A 332 -28.03 33.48 10.39
C MET A 332 -29.04 34.43 11.02
N GLN A 333 -30.23 33.95 11.43
CA GLN A 333 -31.22 34.75 12.16
C GLN A 333 -30.64 35.32 13.46
N ALA A 334 -30.04 34.47 14.29
CA ALA A 334 -29.39 34.91 15.53
C ALA A 334 -28.29 35.94 15.27
N ARG A 335 -27.52 35.76 14.19
CA ARG A 335 -26.46 36.72 13.79
C ARG A 335 -27.03 38.04 13.28
N VAL A 336 -28.13 38.03 12.52
CA VAL A 336 -28.85 39.23 12.06
C VAL A 336 -29.37 40.01 13.27
N LYS A 337 -30.03 39.34 14.21
CA LYS A 337 -30.51 39.93 15.47
C LYS A 337 -29.39 40.60 16.27
N LYS A 338 -28.30 39.86 16.55
CA LYS A 338 -27.14 40.41 17.26
C LYS A 338 -26.48 41.57 16.51
N PHE A 339 -26.42 41.51 15.18
CA PHE A 339 -25.85 42.58 14.38
C PHE A 339 -26.74 43.83 14.37
N SER A 340 -28.05 43.67 14.24
CA SER A 340 -29.05 44.74 14.35
C SER A 340 -28.96 45.46 15.70
N GLN A 341 -28.90 44.71 16.80
CA GLN A 341 -28.71 45.27 18.14
C GLN A 341 -27.41 46.08 18.29
N ASN A 342 -26.32 45.67 17.64
CA ASN A 342 -25.07 46.42 17.65
C ASN A 342 -25.17 47.70 16.81
N LEU A 343 -25.85 47.66 15.66
CA LEU A 343 -26.06 48.86 14.83
C LEU A 343 -26.96 49.88 15.54
N ALA A 344 -27.99 49.42 16.26
CA ALA A 344 -28.89 50.30 17.01
C ALA A 344 -28.19 51.09 18.13
N LYS A 345 -27.01 50.64 18.59
CA LYS A 345 -26.18 51.33 19.59
C LYS A 345 -25.21 52.36 18.99
N LEU A 346 -24.96 52.30 17.69
CA LEU A 346 -23.94 53.10 17.01
C LEU A 346 -24.39 54.54 16.76
#